data_AF-A0AA39UTX2-F1
#
_entry.id   AF-A0AA39UTX2-F1
#
_cell.length_a   1.000
_cell.length_b   1.000
_cell.length_c   1.000
_cell.angle_alpha   90.00
_cell.angle_beta   90.00
_cell.angle_gamma   90.00
#
_symmetry.space_group_name_H-M   'P 1'
#
loop_
_entity.id
_entity.type
_entity.pdbx_description
1 polymer ?
#
loop_
_entity_poly.entity_id
_entity_poly.type
_entity_poly.pdbx_seq_one_letter_code
_entity_poly.pdbx_strand_id
1 'polypeptide(L)'
;MSNVRLDSNSFQTAINDDSNEQIDLIGGLFTIIESDPGIFTSLTCKLGVKHLEIIEVYVIEPWTVDHFNLCGLVFCFCWRKDMHRPANLKDPAAEHALN
;
A
#
# COMPACT_ATOMS: atom_id res chain seq x y z
N MET A 1 30.37 32.01 -1.26
CA MET A 1 30.56 30.63 -0.75
C MET A 1 30.23 30.64 0.73
N SER A 2 28.97 30.40 1.08
CA SER A 2 28.51 30.30 2.47
C SER A 2 28.38 28.83 2.83
N ASN A 3 29.18 28.37 3.79
CA ASN A 3 29.10 27.01 4.31
C ASN A 3 27.82 26.87 5.15
N VAL A 4 26.89 26.05 4.67
CA VAL A 4 25.74 25.58 5.45
C VAL A 4 26.24 24.51 6.40
N ARG A 5 26.17 24.77 7.70
CA ARG A 5 26.40 23.80 8.76
C ARG A 5 25.19 22.87 8.77
N LEU A 6 25.39 21.59 8.50
CA LEU A 6 24.36 20.57 8.65
C LEU A 6 24.39 20.12 10.11
N ASP A 7 23.35 20.48 10.85
CA ASP A 7 23.21 20.10 12.25
C ASP A 7 22.65 18.67 12.30
N SER A 8 23.44 17.74 12.82
CA SER A 8 23.17 16.30 12.89
C SER A 8 22.02 15.89 13.85
N ASN A 9 21.11 16.82 14.19
CA ASN A 9 20.10 16.63 15.24
C ASN A 9 18.68 16.36 14.72
N SER A 10 18.47 16.21 13.41
CA SER A 10 17.14 15.96 12.82
C SER A 10 16.74 14.49 12.70
N PHE A 11 17.57 13.54 13.14
CA PHE A 11 17.28 12.10 13.08
C PHE A 11 16.82 11.48 14.41
N GLN A 12 16.60 12.29 15.44
CA GLN A 12 16.05 11.83 16.72
C GLN A 12 14.82 12.64 17.09
N THR A 13 13.69 12.32 16.45
CA THR A 13 12.40 12.64 17.04
C THR A 13 11.43 11.48 16.81
N ALA A 14 11.28 10.71 17.88
CA ALA A 14 10.11 9.94 18.26
C ALA A 14 9.72 8.73 17.40
N ILE A 15 10.39 7.60 17.66
CA ILE A 15 9.66 6.33 17.78
C ILE A 15 9.09 6.29 19.21
N ASN A 16 8.06 7.08 19.47
CA ASN A 16 7.24 6.91 20.66
C ASN A 16 6.05 6.05 20.24
N ASP A 17 6.16 4.77 20.57
CA ASP A 17 5.07 3.81 20.60
C ASP A 17 4.22 4.11 21.84
N ASP A 18 3.31 5.09 21.74
CA ASP A 18 2.27 5.28 22.75
C ASP A 18 0.90 5.27 22.09
N SER A 19 0.09 4.35 22.58
CA SER A 19 -1.17 3.93 22.01
C SER A 19 -2.29 4.91 22.31
N ASN A 20 -3.16 5.15 21.32
CA ASN A 20 -4.47 5.81 21.38
C ASN A 20 -4.56 7.26 20.86
N GLU A 21 -3.66 7.70 19.99
CA GLU A 21 -3.92 8.88 19.16
C GLU A 21 -4.99 8.54 18.10
N GLN A 22 -6.14 9.20 18.19
CA GLN A 22 -7.20 9.12 17.20
C GLN A 22 -6.63 9.58 15.84
N ILE A 23 -6.48 8.63 14.91
CA ILE A 23 -5.97 8.93 13.56
C ILE A 23 -6.98 9.83 12.86
N ASP A 24 -6.61 11.09 12.64
CA ASP A 24 -7.40 12.03 11.84
C ASP A 24 -7.35 11.62 10.36
N LEU A 25 -8.36 10.87 9.94
CA LEU A 25 -8.52 10.40 8.56
C LEU A 25 -9.06 11.49 7.61
N ILE A 26 -9.45 12.66 8.13
CA ILE A 26 -9.90 13.81 7.33
C ILE A 26 -8.69 14.71 6.96
N GLY A 27 -7.50 14.39 7.49
CA GLY A 27 -6.31 15.23 7.50
C GLY A 27 -5.78 15.65 6.12
N GLY A 28 -5.75 16.97 5.89
CA GLY A 28 -4.76 17.67 5.09
C GLY A 28 -4.45 17.15 3.68
N LEU A 29 -3.30 17.55 3.13
CA LEU A 29 -2.80 16.98 1.88
C LEU A 29 -2.29 15.55 2.13
N PHE A 30 -2.77 14.59 1.35
CA PHE A 30 -2.17 13.27 1.28
C PHE A 30 -0.86 13.32 0.47
N THR A 31 0.18 12.68 0.99
CA THR A 31 1.44 12.49 0.26
C THR A 31 1.36 11.27 -0.65
N ILE A 32 2.17 11.29 -1.70
CA ILE A 32 2.45 10.09 -2.51
C ILE A 32 3.30 9.14 -1.67
N ILE A 33 2.99 7.85 -1.75
CA ILE A 33 3.76 6.77 -1.14
C ILE A 33 4.35 5.89 -2.23
N GLU A 34 5.55 5.36 -1.98
CA GLU A 34 6.19 4.39 -2.87
C GLU A 34 5.48 3.03 -2.76
N SER A 35 5.38 2.32 -3.89
CA SER A 35 4.79 0.99 -3.98
C SER A 35 5.75 -0.08 -3.46
N ASP A 36 6.19 0.08 -2.21
CA ASP A 36 7.08 -0.84 -1.51
C ASP A 36 6.28 -1.67 -0.49
N PRO A 37 6.46 -3.01 -0.44
CA PRO A 37 5.73 -3.87 0.49
C PRO A 37 6.00 -3.53 1.97
N GLY A 38 7.21 -3.08 2.30
CA GLY A 38 7.59 -2.66 3.65
C GLY A 38 6.86 -1.38 4.10
N ILE A 39 6.70 -0.41 3.19
CA ILE A 39 5.90 0.80 3.43
C ILE A 39 4.44 0.43 3.69
N PHE A 40 3.84 -0.41 2.84
CA PHE A 40 2.44 -0.81 3.01
C PHE A 40 2.21 -1.64 4.27
N THR A 41 3.13 -2.56 4.60
CA THR A 41 3.06 -3.35 5.84
C THR A 41 3.15 -2.43 7.06
N SER A 42 4.09 -1.49 7.07
CA SER A 42 4.24 -0.52 8.16
C SER A 42 3.03 0.39 8.32
N LEU A 43 2.47 0.88 7.21
CA LEU A 43 1.28 1.72 7.20
C LEU A 43 0.06 0.98 7.75
N THR A 44 -0.15 -0.26 7.31
CA THR A 44 -1.26 -1.11 7.72
C THR A 44 -1.20 -1.43 9.22
N CYS A 45 0.00 -1.74 9.72
CA CYS A 45 0.25 -1.90 11.15
C CYS A 45 -0.05 -0.63 11.95
N LYS A 46 0.38 0.54 11.47
CA LYS A 46 0.11 1.85 12.12
C LYS A 46 -1.37 2.23 12.10
N LEU A 47 -2.14 1.78 11.12
CA LEU A 47 -3.59 1.92 11.07
C LEU A 47 -4.34 0.97 12.02
N GLY A 48 -3.62 0.11 12.75
CA GLY A 48 -4.18 -0.79 13.76
C GLY A 48 -4.52 -2.20 13.26
N VAL A 49 -4.24 -2.51 11.98
CA VAL A 49 -4.41 -3.86 11.45
C VAL A 49 -3.19 -4.70 11.83
N LYS A 50 -3.40 -5.74 12.64
CA LYS A 50 -2.35 -6.62 13.14
C LYS A 50 -2.40 -7.97 12.46
N HIS A 51 -1.26 -8.67 12.45
CA HIS A 51 -1.12 -10.04 11.89
C HIS A 51 -1.35 -10.11 10.37
N LEU A 52 -1.02 -9.04 9.64
CA LEU A 52 -1.04 -8.99 8.20
C LEU A 52 0.31 -8.48 7.69
N GLU A 53 0.82 -9.15 6.67
CA GLU A 53 2.03 -8.76 5.94
C GLU A 53 1.64 -8.55 4.47
N ILE A 54 2.19 -7.50 3.86
CA ILE A 54 2.02 -7.23 2.44
C ILE A 54 3.30 -7.65 1.76
N ILE A 55 3.18 -8.60 0.83
CA ILE A 55 4.29 -9.10 0.01
C ILE A 55 4.11 -8.63 -1.44
N GLU A 56 5.22 -8.46 -2.14
CA GLU A 56 5.20 -8.17 -3.57
C GLU A 56 5.11 -9.47 -4.39
N VAL A 57 4.24 -9.46 -5.40
CA VAL A 57 4.04 -10.59 -6.31
C VAL A 57 4.81 -10.33 -7.60
N TYR A 58 5.78 -11.19 -7.90
CA TYR A 58 6.62 -11.08 -9.11
C TYR A 58 6.07 -11.86 -10.31
N VAL A 59 5.26 -12.87 -10.04
CA VAL A 59 4.85 -13.94 -10.97
C VAL A 59 3.42 -14.30 -10.59
N ILE A 60 2.52 -14.39 -11.58
CA ILE A 60 1.07 -14.59 -11.36
C ILE A 60 0.62 -16.01 -11.63
N GLU A 61 1.56 -16.88 -11.97
CA GLU A 61 1.30 -18.26 -12.30
C GLU A 61 0.78 -19.03 -11.07
N PRO A 62 -0.23 -19.91 -11.23
CA PRO A 62 -0.96 -20.52 -10.11
C PRO A 62 -0.04 -21.16 -9.07
N TRP A 63 0.94 -21.95 -9.50
CA TRP A 63 1.87 -22.64 -8.61
C TRP A 63 2.72 -21.70 -7.73
N THR A 64 2.87 -20.43 -8.11
CA THR A 64 3.58 -19.44 -7.31
C THR A 64 2.67 -18.77 -6.29
N VAL A 65 1.38 -18.61 -6.61
CA VAL A 65 0.41 -17.91 -5.76
C VAL A 65 -0.41 -18.82 -4.85
N ASP A 66 -0.52 -20.12 -5.18
CA ASP A 66 -1.35 -21.12 -4.47
C ASP A 66 -0.90 -21.38 -3.03
N HIS A 67 0.34 -21.01 -2.68
CA HIS A 67 0.88 -21.18 -1.33
C HIS A 67 0.49 -20.06 -0.37
N PHE A 68 -0.12 -18.97 -0.84
CA PHE A 68 -0.48 -17.82 -0.02
C PHE A 68 -1.94 -17.88 0.44
N ASN A 69 -2.17 -17.66 1.74
CA ASN A 69 -3.51 -17.40 2.27
C ASN A 69 -3.84 -15.91 2.16
N LEU A 70 -4.12 -15.44 0.94
CA LEU A 70 -4.29 -14.01 0.64
C LEU A 70 -5.62 -13.47 1.14
N CYS A 71 -5.59 -12.33 1.84
CA CYS A 71 -6.81 -11.60 2.24
C CYS A 71 -7.29 -10.60 1.18
N GLY A 72 -6.40 -10.17 0.27
CA GLY A 72 -6.70 -9.16 -0.75
C GLY A 72 -5.48 -8.83 -1.60
N LEU A 73 -5.69 -8.00 -2.63
CA LEU A 73 -4.65 -7.56 -3.57
C LEU A 73 -4.62 -6.04 -3.68
N VAL A 74 -3.41 -5.48 -3.76
CA VAL A 74 -3.17 -4.06 -4.03
C VAL A 74 -2.51 -3.94 -5.40
N PHE A 75 -3.20 -3.34 -6.37
CA PHE A 75 -2.67 -3.09 -7.71
C PHE A 75 -2.24 -1.64 -7.85
N CYS A 76 -0.93 -1.41 -7.85
CA CYS A 76 -0.34 -0.12 -8.19
C CYS A 76 -0.07 -0.08 -9.71
N PHE A 77 -0.75 0.80 -10.43
CA PHE A 77 -0.56 0.95 -11.87
C PHE A 77 -0.50 2.42 -12.26
N CYS A 78 0.22 2.71 -13.34
CA CYS A 78 0.20 4.05 -13.92
C CYS A 78 -1.20 4.32 -14.48
N TRP A 79 -1.94 5.22 -13.83
CA TRP A 79 -3.23 5.64 -14.34
C TRP A 79 -3.06 6.26 -15.72
N ARG A 80 -3.88 5.80 -16.66
CA ARG A 80 -4.05 6.41 -17.97
C ARG A 80 -5.52 6.70 -18.14
N LYS A 81 -5.83 7.82 -18.79
CA LYS A 81 -7.21 8.10 -19.19
C LYS A 81 -7.66 7.00 -20.13
N ASP A 82 -8.51 6.13 -19.62
CA ASP A 82 -8.94 4.94 -20.34
C ASP A 82 -9.69 5.35 -21.62
N MET A 83 -9.28 4.80 -22.76
CA MET A 83 -10.02 4.93 -24.01
C MET A 83 -11.00 3.78 -24.22
N HIS A 84 -10.93 2.73 -23.38
CA HIS A 84 -11.89 1.64 -23.40
C HIS A 84 -13.09 1.97 -22.50
N ARG A 85 -14.29 1.74 -23.04
CA ARG A 85 -15.52 1.81 -22.25
C ARG A 85 -15.54 0.66 -21.24
N PRO A 86 -16.04 0.88 -20.00
CA PRO A 86 -16.21 -0.17 -18.99
C PRO A 86 -16.92 -1.43 -19.52
N ALA A 87 -17.82 -1.26 -20.50
CA ALA A 87 -18.55 -2.33 -21.16
C ALA A 87 -17.69 -3.34 -21.96
N ASN A 88 -16.41 -3.03 -22.20
CA ASN A 88 -15.47 -3.94 -22.87
C ASN A 88 -14.72 -4.84 -21.88
N LEU A 89 -14.83 -4.60 -20.57
CA LEU A 89 -14.33 -5.51 -19.54
C LEU A 89 -15.36 -6.64 -19.35
N LYS A 90 -15.56 -7.45 -20.39
CA LYS A 90 -16.24 -8.74 -20.23
C LYS A 90 -15.24 -9.66 -19.57
N ASP A 91 -15.28 -9.72 -18.25
CA ASP A 91 -14.53 -10.69 -17.49
C ASP A 91 -15.34 -11.99 -17.38
N PRO A 92 -15.03 -13.04 -18.16
CA PRO A 92 -15.70 -14.32 -18.03
C PRO A 92 -15.53 -14.94 -16.63
N ALA A 93 -14.51 -14.55 -15.86
CA ALA A 93 -14.33 -15.01 -14.47
C ALA A 93 -15.27 -14.31 -13.48
N ALA A 94 -15.73 -13.07 -13.78
CA ALA A 94 -16.69 -12.36 -12.95
C ALA A 94 -18.09 -13.01 -12.96
N GLU A 95 -18.43 -13.74 -14.02
CA GLU A 95 -19.71 -14.47 -14.14
C GLU A 95 -19.74 -15.77 -13.32
N HIS A 96 -18.57 -16.31 -12.95
CA HIS A 96 -18.47 -17.56 -12.18
C HIS A 96 -18.53 -17.38 -10.66
N ALA A 97 -18.47 -16.15 -10.13
CA ALA A 97 -18.45 -15.87 -8.70
C ALA A 97 -19.86 -15.78 -8.03
N LEU A 98 -20.93 -16.08 -8.77
CA LEU A 98 -22.32 -15.92 -8.32
C LEU A 98 -23.12 -17.24 -8.20
N ASN A 99 -22.47 -18.41 -8.21
CA ASN A 99 -23.12 -19.71 -7.99
C ASN A 99 -22.68 -20.38 -6.69
#